data_AF-A0A1I3IL52-F1
#
_entry.id   AF-A0A1I3IL52-F1
#
_cell.length_a   1.000
_cell.length_b   1.000
_cell.length_c   1.000
_cell.angle_alpha   90.00
_cell.angle_beta   90.00
_cell.angle_gamma   90.00
#
_symmetry.space_group_name_H-M   'P 1'
#
loop_
_entity.id
_entity.type
_entity.pdbx_description
1 polymer ?
#
loop_
_entity_poly.entity_id
_entity_poly.type
_entity_poly.pdbx_seq_one_letter_code
_entity_poly.pdbx_strand_id
1 'polypeptide(L)'
;MKGGQLYRLMDLIEDIRKVDAMILLHKGTAQDSLLIDQYEARKTKLMGQLIDELVSPEIQSPQSFSLVQKIISKFYPSASQPDALDGDIKRLAEAI
;
A
#
# COMPACT_ATOMS: atom_id res chain seq x y z
N MET A 1 -13.59 16.51 13.46
CA MET A 1 -12.74 15.76 14.41
C MET A 1 -11.39 15.43 13.74
N LYS A 2 -10.60 16.44 13.36
CA LYS A 2 -9.44 16.29 12.45
C LYS A 2 -8.25 15.49 13.03
N GLY A 3 -8.17 15.31 14.35
CA GLY A 3 -7.06 14.60 14.99
C GLY A 3 -7.14 13.08 14.84
N GLY A 4 -8.33 12.48 14.89
CA GLY A 4 -8.49 11.02 14.93
C GLY A 4 -8.00 10.30 13.68
N GLN A 5 -8.16 10.92 12.51
CA GLN A 5 -7.68 10.40 11.23
C GLN A 5 -6.17 10.50 11.06
N LEU A 6 -5.57 11.59 11.56
CA LEU A 6 -4.12 11.71 11.55
C LEU A 6 -3.48 10.64 12.42
N TYR A 7 -4.01 10.39 13.62
CA TYR A 7 -3.55 9.31 14.49
C TYR A 7 -3.71 7.95 13.80
N ARG A 8 -4.84 7.71 13.14
CA ARG A 8 -5.04 6.47 12.38
C ARG A 8 -4.02 6.28 11.25
N LEU A 9 -3.70 7.33 10.50
CA LEU A 9 -2.65 7.28 9.48
C LEU A 9 -1.28 6.96 10.09
N MET A 10 -0.96 7.57 11.23
CA MET A 10 0.28 7.28 11.95
C MET A 10 0.35 5.83 12.42
N ASP A 11 -0.75 5.31 12.98
CA ASP A 11 -0.86 3.91 13.42
C ASP A 11 -0.68 2.94 12.24
N LEU A 12 -1.31 3.23 11.09
CA LEU A 12 -1.17 2.43 9.86
C LEU A 12 0.28 2.40 9.38
N ILE A 13 0.98 3.54 9.37
CA ILE A 13 2.39 3.61 8.98
C ILE A 13 3.27 2.81 9.95
N GLU A 14 3.00 2.89 11.25
CA GLU A 14 3.73 2.14 12.26
C GLU A 14 3.52 0.63 12.13
N ASP A 15 2.29 0.19 11.86
CA ASP A 15 1.98 -1.22 11.66
C ASP A 15 2.61 -1.77 10.37
N ILE A 16 2.62 -1.00 9.28
CA ILE A 16 3.35 -1.37 8.05
C ILE A 16 4.84 -1.56 8.36
N ARG A 17 5.44 -0.63 9.10
CA ARG A 17 6.86 -0.70 9.49
C ARG A 17 7.18 -1.92 10.35
N LYS A 18 6.29 -2.29 11.29
CA LYS A 18 6.44 -3.51 12.10
C LYS A 18 6.38 -4.78 11.24
N VAL A 19 5.46 -4.85 10.29
CA VAL A 19 5.35 -6.00 9.37
C VAL A 19 6.60 -6.09 8.49
N ASP A 20 7.12 -4.97 7.99
CA ASP A 20 8.38 -4.95 7.24
C ASP A 20 9.58 -5.44 8.06
N ALA A 21 9.65 -5.07 9.34
CA ALA A 21 10.68 -5.58 10.25
C ALA A 21 10.55 -7.11 10.44
N MET A 22 9.32 -7.65 10.52
CA MET A 22 9.11 -9.10 10.60
C MET A 22 9.51 -9.82 9.32
N ILE A 23 9.20 -9.27 8.15
CA ILE A 23 9.64 -9.83 6.86
C ILE A 23 11.17 -9.89 6.83
N LEU A 24 11.85 -8.78 7.16
CA LEU A 24 13.31 -8.72 7.17
C LEU A 24 13.94 -9.68 8.17
N LEU A 25 13.36 -9.82 9.37
CA LEU A 25 13.87 -10.72 10.41
C LEU A 25 13.88 -12.19 9.96
N HIS A 26 12.87 -12.61 9.19
CA HIS A 26 12.74 -13.98 8.72
C HIS A 26 13.32 -14.19 7.32
N LYS A 27 13.72 -13.12 6.63
CA LYS A 27 14.34 -13.20 5.31
C LYS A 27 15.78 -13.68 5.44
N GLY A 28 15.99 -14.99 5.22
CA GLY A 28 17.31 -15.63 5.26
C GLY A 28 17.47 -16.71 6.33
N THR A 29 16.46 -16.93 7.17
CA THR A 29 16.33 -18.17 7.94
C THR A 29 15.71 -19.24 7.07
N ALA A 30 16.11 -20.50 7.23
CA ALA A 30 15.54 -21.64 6.49
C ALA A 30 14.08 -21.96 6.85
N GLN A 31 13.47 -21.15 7.73
CA GLN A 31 12.11 -21.31 8.21
C GLN A 31 11.12 -20.51 7.36
N ASP A 32 10.27 -21.29 6.70
CA ASP A 32 8.91 -21.03 6.22
C ASP A 32 8.67 -19.80 5.34
N SER A 33 8.83 -20.03 4.03
CA SER A 33 8.20 -19.24 2.96
C SER A 33 6.76 -18.86 3.30
N LEU A 34 6.00 -19.79 3.90
CA LEU A 34 4.60 -19.58 4.28
C LEU A 34 4.42 -18.46 5.33
N LEU A 35 5.36 -18.31 6.26
CA LEU A 35 5.32 -17.24 7.26
C LEU A 35 5.61 -15.87 6.60
N ILE A 36 6.59 -15.83 5.69
CA ILE A 36 6.91 -14.64 4.90
C ILE A 36 5.70 -14.25 4.04
N ASP A 37 5.07 -15.21 3.36
CA ASP A 37 3.88 -15.01 2.53
C ASP A 37 2.73 -14.40 3.35
N GLN A 38 2.54 -14.84 4.60
CA GLN A 38 1.55 -14.26 5.50
C GLN A 38 1.86 -12.80 5.86
N TYR A 39 3.12 -12.47 6.14
CA TYR A 39 3.53 -11.10 6.42
C TYR A 39 3.39 -10.21 5.19
N GLU A 40 3.74 -10.70 4.00
CA GLU A 40 3.55 -9.97 2.74
C GLU A 40 2.07 -9.73 2.43
N ALA A 41 1.20 -10.73 2.63
CA ALA A 41 -0.24 -10.56 2.50
C ALA A 41 -0.79 -9.53 3.48
N ARG A 42 -0.32 -9.55 4.74
CA ARG A 42 -0.70 -8.56 5.76
C ARG A 42 -0.24 -7.16 5.37
N LYS A 43 0.98 -7.01 4.86
CA LYS A 43 1.53 -5.73 4.38
C LYS A 43 0.67 -5.16 3.24
N THR A 44 0.30 -6.00 2.27
CA THR A 44 -0.57 -5.59 1.15
C THR A 44 -1.91 -5.07 1.64
N LYS A 45 -2.54 -5.77 2.60
CA LYS A 45 -3.79 -5.30 3.22
C LYS A 45 -3.65 -3.95 3.91
N LEU A 46 -2.61 -3.76 4.71
CA LEU A 46 -2.35 -2.49 5.41
C LEU A 46 -2.06 -1.34 4.43
N MET A 47 -1.38 -1.63 3.32
CA MET A 47 -1.14 -0.64 2.25
C MET A 47 -2.46 -0.21 1.57
N GLY A 48 -3.38 -1.16 1.32
CA GLY A 48 -4.72 -0.84 0.83
C GLY A 48 -5.47 0.10 1.77
N GLN A 49 -5.46 -0.20 3.07
CA GLN A 49 -6.08 0.65 4.09
C GLN A 49 -5.44 2.05 4.17
N LEU A 50 -4.11 2.15 3.99
CA LEU A 50 -3.43 3.43 3.94
C LEU A 50 -3.89 4.26 2.73
N ILE A 51 -4.05 3.63 1.56
CA ILE A 51 -4.57 4.31 0.37
C ILE A 51 -6.00 4.78 0.60
N ASP A 52 -6.87 3.92 1.13
CA ASP A 52 -8.27 4.25 1.44
C ASP A 52 -8.38 5.47 2.36
N GLU A 53 -7.56 5.53 3.41
CA GLU A 53 -7.55 6.69 4.32
C GLU A 53 -7.00 7.96 3.66
N LEU A 54 -5.98 7.85 2.78
CA LEU A 54 -5.42 9.00 2.06
C LEU A 54 -6.38 9.60 1.02
N VAL A 55 -7.27 8.79 0.46
CA VAL A 55 -8.32 9.23 -0.47
C VAL A 55 -9.64 9.55 0.23
N SER A 56 -9.72 9.38 1.55
CA SER A 56 -10.92 9.69 2.32
C SER A 56 -11.30 11.17 2.22
N PRO A 57 -12.59 11.54 2.24
CA PRO A 57 -13.04 12.92 2.07
C PRO A 57 -12.45 13.94 3.06
N GLU A 58 -11.99 13.47 4.22
CA GLU A 58 -11.46 14.33 5.28
C GLU A 58 -9.96 14.62 5.13
N ILE A 59 -9.23 13.76 4.40
CA ILE A 59 -7.78 13.87 4.17
C ILE A 59 -7.46 14.23 2.70
N GLN A 60 -8.38 13.96 1.79
CA GLN A 60 -8.20 14.17 0.36
C GLN A 60 -7.69 15.58 0.07
N SER A 61 -6.57 15.64 -0.63
CA SER A 61 -5.90 16.87 -1.01
C SER A 61 -4.98 16.59 -2.19
N PRO A 62 -4.56 17.60 -2.96
CA PRO A 62 -3.55 17.40 -4.00
C PRO A 62 -2.28 16.70 -3.48
N GLN A 63 -1.91 16.97 -2.22
CA GLN A 63 -0.76 16.34 -1.55
C GLN A 63 -1.01 14.85 -1.24
N SER A 64 -2.20 14.49 -0.75
CA SER A 64 -2.51 13.08 -0.49
C SER A 64 -2.57 12.26 -1.78
N PHE A 65 -3.13 12.82 -2.86
CA PHE A 65 -3.11 12.17 -4.18
C PHE A 65 -1.69 12.06 -4.75
N SER A 66 -0.84 13.07 -4.58
CA SER A 66 0.57 12.97 -4.97
C SER A 66 1.29 11.86 -4.20
N LEU A 67 0.95 11.66 -2.92
CA LEU A 67 1.51 10.58 -2.12
C LEU A 67 1.00 9.21 -2.62
N VAL A 68 -0.29 9.06 -2.89
CA VAL A 68 -0.88 7.85 -3.48
C VAL A 68 -0.22 7.53 -4.82
N GLN A 69 -0.01 8.53 -5.68
CA GLN A 69 0.70 8.34 -6.95
C GLN A 69 2.12 7.83 -6.72
N LYS A 70 2.89 8.41 -5.79
CA LYS A 70 4.24 7.92 -5.45
C LYS A 70 4.23 6.49 -4.92
N ILE A 71 3.22 6.13 -4.12
CA ILE A 71 3.05 4.75 -3.62
C ILE A 71 2.83 3.82 -4.81
N ILE A 72 1.87 4.11 -5.69
CA ILE A 72 1.60 3.32 -6.89
C ILE A 72 2.83 3.21 -7.77
N SER A 73 3.50 4.32 -8.09
CA SER A 73 4.70 4.33 -8.94
C SER A 73 5.89 3.57 -8.35
N LYS A 74 5.93 3.35 -7.03
CA LYS A 74 6.97 2.52 -6.40
C LYS A 74 6.77 1.03 -6.68
N PHE A 75 5.53 0.58 -6.71
CA PHE A 75 5.17 -0.83 -6.91
C PHE A 75 4.89 -1.17 -8.38
N TYR A 76 4.40 -0.20 -9.13
CA TYR A 76 4.19 -0.23 -10.57
C TYR A 76 5.01 0.89 -11.20
N PRO A 77 6.37 0.81 -11.15
CA PRO A 77 7.19 1.76 -11.86
C PRO A 77 6.77 1.71 -13.32
N SER A 78 6.26 2.83 -13.84
CA SER A 78 5.81 2.93 -15.22
C SER A 78 6.94 2.43 -16.09
N ALA A 79 6.80 1.22 -16.63
CA ALA A 79 7.82 0.55 -17.40
C ALA A 79 7.87 1.21 -18.78
N SER A 80 8.31 2.46 -18.87
CA SER A 80 8.63 3.15 -20.12
C SER A 80 7.57 3.07 -21.24
N GLN A 81 6.32 2.69 -20.94
CA GLN A 81 5.27 2.48 -21.93
C GLN A 81 3.92 2.94 -21.35
N PRO A 82 3.27 3.93 -21.99
CA PRO A 82 1.95 4.44 -21.61
C PRO A 82 0.83 3.39 -21.64
N ASP A 83 1.04 2.25 -22.31
CA ASP A 83 -0.05 1.31 -22.66
C ASP A 83 -0.35 0.24 -21.60
N ALA A 84 0.55 -0.02 -20.65
CA ALA A 84 0.35 -1.09 -19.65
C ALA A 84 -0.64 -0.71 -18.53
N LEU A 85 -0.66 0.57 -18.14
CA LEU A 85 -1.57 1.07 -17.09
C LEU A 85 -3.04 1.08 -17.55
N ASP A 86 -3.30 1.33 -18.83
CA ASP A 86 -4.66 1.41 -19.37
C ASP A 86 -5.35 0.04 -19.44
N GLY A 87 -4.58 -1.03 -19.68
CA GLY A 87 -5.09 -2.40 -19.73
C GLY A 87 -5.50 -2.96 -18.36
N ASP A 88 -4.68 -2.74 -17.33
CA ASP A 88 -4.97 -3.28 -16.00
C ASP A 88 -6.06 -2.47 -15.26
N ILE A 89 -6.11 -1.16 -15.47
CA ILE A 89 -7.20 -0.31 -14.95
C ILE A 89 -8.53 -0.65 -15.64
N LYS A 90 -8.54 -0.92 -16.96
CA LYS A 90 -9.73 -1.40 -17.67
C LYS A 90 -10.24 -2.72 -17.11
N ARG A 91 -9.35 -3.68 -16.85
CA ARG A 91 -9.74 -4.98 -16.26
C ARG A 91 -10.33 -4.84 -14.86
N LEU A 92 -9.82 -3.91 -14.06
CA LEU A 92 -10.41 -3.58 -12.76
C LEU A 92 -11.80 -2.94 -12.91
N ALA A 93 -12.00 -2.07 -13.89
CA ALA A 93 -13.29 -1.44 -14.17
C ALA A 93 -14.33 -2.43 -14.75
N GLU A 94 -13.89 -3.44 -15.50
CA GLU A 94 -14.75 -4.51 -16.05
C GLU A 94 -15.15 -5.57 -15.01
N ALA A 95 -14.47 -5.61 -13.86
CA ALA A 95 -14.71 -6.59 -12.80
C ALA A 95 -15.66 -6.09 -11.69
N ILE A 96 -16.25 -4.90 -11.84
CA ILE A 96 -17.23 -4.28 -10.92
C ILE A 96 -18.55 -4.11 -11.66
#